data_AF-A0A518V792-F1
#
_entry.id   AF-A0A518V792-F1
#
_cell.length_a   1.000
_cell.length_b   1.000
_cell.length_c   1.000
_cell.angle_alpha   90.00
_cell.angle_beta   90.00
_cell.angle_gamma   90.00
#
_symmetry.space_group_name_H-M   'P 1'
#
loop_
_entity.id
_entity.type
_entity.pdbx_description
1 polymer ?
#
loop_
_entity_poly.entity_id
_entity_poly.type
_entity_poly.pdbx_seq_one_letter_code
_entity_poly.pdbx_strand_id
1 'polypeptide(L)'
;MLVSNCCCFLAFFFICCKNVPELTASSENVAKAASQTAQSQYKSHDLLQGLQQEIYSIYAMGTLMKNISDQTHLLGLNAAIEAARAEASGRGFEVVANVVRKLAEHSKISVDEINKVLNHICSVLEEVLLIMQSNRKKALLN
;
A
#
# COMPACT_ATOMS: atom_id res chain seq x y z
N MET A 1 -61.18 20.21 -31.32
CA MET A 1 -59.97 20.54 -30.53
C MET A 1 -59.91 19.85 -29.17
N LEU A 2 -61.02 19.76 -28.40
CA LEU A 2 -61.02 19.14 -27.05
C LEU A 2 -60.66 17.64 -27.01
N VAL A 3 -61.06 16.84 -28.01
CA VAL A 3 -60.79 15.38 -28.04
C VAL A 3 -59.30 15.05 -28.22
N SER A 4 -58.56 15.87 -28.98
CA SER A 4 -57.12 15.69 -29.22
C SER A 4 -56.28 15.95 -27.96
N ASN A 5 -56.70 16.90 -27.13
CA ASN A 5 -56.00 17.23 -25.88
C ASN A 5 -56.16 16.13 -24.82
N CYS A 6 -57.31 15.46 -24.81
CA CYS A 6 -57.60 14.36 -23.89
C CYS A 6 -56.75 13.10 -24.20
N CYS A 7 -56.58 12.77 -25.50
CA CYS A 7 -55.69 11.68 -25.92
C CYS A 7 -54.20 11.95 -25.58
N CYS A 8 -53.72 13.18 -25.74
CA CYS A 8 -52.35 13.53 -25.33
C CYS A 8 -52.13 13.42 -23.81
N PHE A 9 -53.10 13.84 -23.00
CA PHE A 9 -53.01 13.74 -21.53
C PHE A 9 -53.01 12.29 -21.04
N LEU A 10 -53.87 11.43 -21.60
CA LEU A 10 -53.87 10.00 -21.28
C LEU A 10 -52.56 9.32 -21.70
N ALA A 11 -52.02 9.66 -22.88
CA ALA A 11 -50.73 9.12 -23.34
C ALA A 11 -49.59 9.51 -22.39
N PHE A 12 -49.54 10.77 -21.94
CA PHE A 12 -48.53 11.25 -20.99
C PHE A 12 -48.66 10.59 -19.62
N PHE A 13 -49.89 10.41 -19.13
CA PHE A 13 -50.17 9.70 -17.87
C PHE A 13 -49.73 8.23 -17.93
N PHE A 14 -49.99 7.55 -19.05
CA PHE A 14 -49.57 6.16 -19.26
C PHE A 14 -48.04 6.02 -19.33
N ILE A 15 -47.35 6.96 -19.98
CA ILE A 15 -45.89 7.01 -20.05
C ILE A 15 -45.28 7.23 -18.65
N CYS A 16 -45.81 8.19 -17.87
CA CYS A 16 -45.36 8.40 -16.49
C CYS A 16 -45.61 7.16 -15.61
N CYS A 17 -46.80 6.55 -15.67
CA CYS A 17 -47.10 5.34 -14.89
C CYS A 17 -46.19 4.16 -15.24
N LYS A 18 -45.66 4.07 -16.47
CA LYS A 18 -44.66 3.06 -16.83
C LYS A 18 -43.24 3.42 -16.39
N ASN A 19 -42.84 4.68 -16.53
CA ASN A 19 -41.45 5.10 -16.26
C ASN A 19 -41.16 5.33 -14.77
N VAL A 20 -42.15 5.75 -13.97
CA VAL A 20 -41.98 6.00 -12.52
C VAL A 20 -41.52 4.75 -11.75
N PRO A 21 -42.12 3.54 -11.90
CA PRO A 21 -41.66 2.35 -11.18
C PRO A 21 -40.26 1.89 -11.59
N GLU A 22 -39.89 2.00 -12.87
CA GLU A 22 -38.52 1.73 -13.34
C GLU A 22 -37.51 2.72 -12.72
N LEU A 23 -37.88 4.00 -12.64
CA LEU A 23 -37.05 5.03 -12.02
C LEU A 23 -36.88 4.81 -10.52
N THR A 24 -37.93 4.41 -9.80
CA THR A 24 -37.83 4.10 -8.36
C THR A 24 -36.97 2.86 -8.10
N ALA A 25 -37.10 1.81 -8.91
CA ALA A 25 -36.27 0.62 -8.80
C ALA A 25 -34.79 0.94 -9.11
N SER A 26 -34.54 1.78 -10.12
CA SER A 26 -33.19 2.27 -10.42
C SER A 26 -32.62 3.10 -9.26
N SER A 27 -33.43 3.97 -8.66
CA SER A 27 -33.04 4.79 -7.50
C SER A 27 -32.69 3.94 -6.27
N GLU A 28 -33.49 2.90 -5.97
CA GLU A 28 -33.18 1.95 -4.88
C GLU A 28 -31.87 1.20 -5.13
N ASN A 29 -31.62 0.76 -6.37
CA ASN A 29 -30.38 0.10 -6.74
C ASN A 29 -29.17 1.02 -6.58
N VAL A 30 -29.30 2.29 -6.97
CA VAL A 30 -28.25 3.31 -6.79
C VAL A 30 -28.00 3.56 -5.30
N ALA A 31 -29.04 3.70 -4.47
CA ALA A 31 -28.90 3.90 -3.03
C ALA A 31 -28.19 2.71 -2.36
N LYS A 32 -28.55 1.48 -2.74
CA LYS A 32 -27.90 0.26 -2.24
C LYS A 32 -26.43 0.19 -2.66
N ALA A 33 -26.13 0.47 -3.93
CA ALA A 33 -24.76 0.50 -4.44
C ALA A 33 -23.91 1.58 -3.76
N ALA A 34 -24.48 2.76 -3.50
CA ALA A 34 -23.83 3.83 -2.77
C ALA A 34 -23.49 3.42 -1.32
N SER A 35 -24.44 2.79 -0.62
CA SER A 35 -24.21 2.28 0.74
C SER A 35 -23.12 1.20 0.77
N GLN A 36 -23.13 0.27 -0.18
CA GLN A 36 -22.11 -0.77 -0.28
C GLN A 36 -20.72 -0.19 -0.61
N THR A 37 -20.68 0.82 -1.48
CA THR A 37 -19.45 1.53 -1.82
C THR A 37 -18.87 2.23 -0.59
N ALA A 38 -19.71 2.94 0.18
CA ALA A 38 -19.29 3.59 1.42
C ALA A 38 -18.73 2.58 2.43
N GLN A 39 -19.39 1.43 2.60
CA GLN A 39 -18.90 0.38 3.51
C GLN A 39 -17.56 -0.21 3.06
N SER A 40 -17.39 -0.47 1.76
CA SER A 40 -16.12 -0.92 1.20
C SER A 40 -15.02 0.12 1.38
N GLN A 41 -15.35 1.41 1.27
CA GLN A 41 -14.43 2.51 1.54
C GLN A 41 -13.89 2.48 2.98
N TYR A 42 -14.75 2.23 3.97
CA TYR A 42 -14.33 2.10 5.37
C TYR A 42 -13.38 0.93 5.59
N LYS A 43 -13.74 -0.25 5.04
CA LYS A 43 -12.88 -1.44 5.14
C LYS A 43 -11.51 -1.21 4.50
N SER A 44 -11.48 -0.59 3.32
CA SER A 44 -10.21 -0.25 2.66
C SER A 44 -9.37 0.71 3.51
N HIS A 45 -9.99 1.66 4.21
CA HIS A 45 -9.25 2.58 5.08
C HIS A 45 -8.59 1.85 6.26
N ASP A 46 -9.30 0.93 6.91
CA ASP A 46 -8.76 0.14 8.01
C ASP A 46 -7.62 -0.77 7.54
N LEU A 47 -7.77 -1.42 6.38
CA LEU A 47 -6.72 -2.25 5.78
C LEU A 47 -5.46 -1.43 5.45
N LEU A 48 -5.63 -0.21 4.94
CA LEU A 48 -4.49 0.68 4.64
C LEU A 48 -3.76 1.14 5.91
N GLN A 49 -4.48 1.40 7.01
CA GLN A 49 -3.83 1.69 8.30
C GLN A 49 -3.04 0.48 8.81
N GLY A 50 -3.59 -0.73 8.70
CA GLY A 50 -2.89 -1.96 9.05
C GLY A 50 -1.61 -2.14 8.23
N LEU A 51 -1.70 -1.98 6.91
CA LEU A 51 -0.55 -2.06 6.01
C LEU A 51 0.52 -1.02 6.33
N GLN A 52 0.13 0.20 6.73
CA GLN A 52 1.09 1.22 7.17
C GLN A 52 1.88 0.76 8.40
N GLN A 53 1.22 0.11 9.38
CA GLN A 53 1.90 -0.45 10.56
C GLN A 53 2.85 -1.60 10.20
N GLU A 54 2.45 -2.47 9.27
CA GLU A 54 3.32 -3.53 8.78
C GLU A 54 4.59 -2.96 8.14
N ILE A 55 4.47 -1.91 7.32
CA ILE A 55 5.63 -1.25 6.70
C ILE A 55 6.58 -0.68 7.75
N TYR A 56 6.06 -0.03 8.81
CA TYR A 56 6.89 0.44 9.92
C TYR A 56 7.63 -0.71 10.61
N SER A 57 6.99 -1.87 10.75
CA SER A 57 7.63 -3.06 11.32
C SER A 57 8.78 -3.56 10.44
N ILE A 58 8.61 -3.56 9.11
CA ILE A 58 9.67 -3.93 8.18
C ILE A 58 10.83 -2.92 8.24
N TYR A 59 10.56 -1.62 8.38
CA TYR A 59 11.60 -0.61 8.59
C TYR A 59 12.44 -0.87 9.85
N ALA A 60 11.79 -1.22 10.95
CA ALA A 60 12.48 -1.56 12.19
C ALA A 60 13.38 -2.80 12.00
N MET A 61 12.88 -3.83 11.31
CA MET A 61 13.66 -5.01 10.96
C MET A 61 14.85 -4.66 10.05
N GLY A 62 14.64 -3.83 9.02
CA GLY A 62 15.71 -3.36 8.13
C GLY A 62 16.79 -2.60 8.89
N THR A 63 16.41 -1.74 9.84
CA THR A 63 17.36 -1.03 10.71
C THR A 63 18.19 -2.00 11.55
N LEU A 64 17.56 -3.01 12.14
CA LEU A 64 18.26 -4.05 12.89
C LEU A 64 19.20 -4.87 12.00
N MET A 65 18.77 -5.24 10.79
CA MET A 65 19.62 -5.95 9.82
C MET A 65 20.83 -5.10 9.40
N LYS A 66 20.66 -3.79 9.21
CA LYS A 66 21.75 -2.85 8.93
C LYS A 66 22.79 -2.84 10.05
N ASN A 67 22.34 -2.78 11.30
CA ASN A 67 23.23 -2.86 12.47
C ASN A 67 23.97 -4.19 12.53
N ILE A 68 23.30 -5.32 12.26
CA ILE A 68 23.93 -6.64 12.19
C ILE A 68 24.97 -6.70 11.07
N SER A 69 24.66 -6.17 9.89
CA SER A 69 25.60 -6.09 8.77
C SER A 69 26.83 -5.26 9.14
N ASP A 70 26.66 -4.10 9.75
CA ASP A 70 27.78 -3.24 10.16
C ASP A 70 28.65 -3.92 11.24
N GLN A 71 28.03 -4.57 12.23
CA GLN A 71 28.76 -5.36 13.24
C GLN A 71 29.49 -6.55 12.62
N THR A 72 28.85 -7.28 11.71
CA THR A 72 29.45 -8.42 11.00
C THR A 72 30.62 -7.97 10.13
N HIS A 73 30.51 -6.80 9.48
CA HIS A 73 31.60 -6.22 8.71
C HIS A 73 32.81 -5.89 9.59
N LEU A 74 32.59 -5.29 10.77
CA LEU A 74 33.64 -5.00 11.74
C LEU A 74 34.28 -6.28 12.31
N LEU A 75 33.47 -7.30 12.61
CA LEU A 75 33.97 -8.61 13.05
C LEU A 75 34.86 -9.25 11.96
N GLY A 76 34.43 -9.21 10.70
CA GLY A 76 35.22 -9.69 9.56
C GLY A 76 36.51 -8.90 9.37
N LEU A 77 36.49 -7.58 9.57
CA LEU A 77 37.71 -6.75 9.55
C LEU A 77 38.69 -7.15 10.66
N ASN A 78 38.21 -7.31 11.90
CA ASN A 78 39.05 -7.73 13.01
C ASN A 78 39.65 -9.12 12.78
N ALA A 79 38.87 -10.05 12.21
CA ALA A 79 39.36 -11.37 11.83
C ALA A 79 40.42 -11.30 10.73
N ALA A 80 40.28 -10.41 9.75
CA ALA A 80 41.29 -10.21 8.69
C ALA A 80 42.61 -9.67 9.26
N ILE A 81 42.54 -8.73 10.21
CA ILE A 81 43.72 -8.19 10.90
C ILE A 81 44.45 -9.30 11.67
N GLU A 82 43.72 -10.12 12.42
CA GLU A 82 44.35 -11.20 13.19
C GLU A 82 44.88 -12.32 12.29
N ALA A 83 44.22 -12.59 11.16
CA ALA A 83 44.72 -13.50 10.14
C ALA A 83 46.05 -13.00 9.54
N ALA A 84 46.16 -11.70 9.22
CA ALA A 84 47.41 -11.12 8.74
C ALA A 84 48.53 -11.22 9.80
N ARG A 85 48.18 -11.06 11.08
CA ARG A 85 49.11 -11.18 12.22
C ARG A 85 49.66 -12.59 12.42
N ALA A 86 48.87 -13.61 12.10
CA ALA A 86 49.29 -15.01 12.15
C ALA A 86 50.13 -15.45 10.92
N GLU A 87 50.46 -14.52 10.03
CA GLU A 87 51.33 -14.71 8.86
C GLU A 87 50.95 -15.97 8.04
N ALA A 88 51.87 -16.95 7.94
CA ALA A 88 51.67 -18.15 7.15
C ALA A 88 50.49 -19.01 7.64
N SER A 89 50.23 -19.04 8.95
CA SER A 89 49.15 -19.81 9.58
C SER A 89 47.78 -19.15 9.42
N GLY A 90 47.73 -17.84 9.12
CA GLY A 90 46.50 -17.08 9.00
C GLY A 90 45.91 -16.99 7.58
N ARG A 91 46.64 -17.42 6.55
CA ARG A 91 46.22 -17.25 5.14
C ARG A 91 44.83 -17.82 4.81
N GLY A 92 44.48 -18.97 5.38
CA GLY A 92 43.14 -19.55 5.19
C GLY A 92 42.03 -18.73 5.86
N PHE A 93 42.30 -18.18 7.04
CA PHE A 93 41.38 -17.34 7.78
C PHE A 93 41.20 -15.96 7.13
N GLU A 94 42.23 -15.43 6.46
CA GLU A 94 42.15 -14.18 5.71
C GLU A 94 41.13 -14.25 4.56
N VAL A 95 41.10 -15.38 3.84
CA VAL A 95 40.11 -15.61 2.77
C VAL A 95 38.69 -15.63 3.34
N VAL A 96 38.48 -16.33 4.45
CA VAL A 96 37.17 -16.41 5.11
C VAL A 96 36.74 -15.03 5.63
N ALA A 97 37.62 -14.29 6.28
CA ALA A 97 37.35 -12.95 6.79
C ALA A 97 36.93 -11.98 5.67
N ASN A 98 37.57 -12.06 4.51
CA ASN A 98 37.20 -11.28 3.33
C ASN A 98 35.82 -11.67 2.78
N VAL A 99 35.47 -12.95 2.77
CA VAL A 99 34.12 -13.40 2.36
C VAL A 99 33.05 -12.88 3.32
N VAL A 100 33.29 -12.96 4.63
CA VAL A 100 32.37 -12.44 5.66
C VAL A 100 32.15 -10.94 5.49
N ARG A 101 33.21 -10.15 5.27
CA ARG A 101 33.11 -8.71 5.00
C ARG A 101 32.26 -8.40 3.77
N LYS A 102 32.50 -9.13 2.67
CA LYS A 102 31.73 -8.96 1.42
C LYS A 102 30.26 -9.31 1.64
N LEU A 103 29.97 -10.41 2.36
CA LEU A 103 28.60 -10.81 2.65
C LEU A 103 27.87 -9.76 3.50
N ALA A 104 28.56 -9.18 4.49
CA ALA A 104 28.02 -8.10 5.30
C ALA A 104 27.72 -6.84 4.46
N GLU A 105 28.61 -6.47 3.55
CA GLU A 105 28.41 -5.35 2.61
C GLU A 105 27.23 -5.60 1.66
N HIS A 106 27.14 -6.80 1.08
CA HIS A 106 26.00 -7.20 0.25
C HIS A 106 24.69 -7.17 1.03
N SER A 107 24.68 -7.63 2.28
CA SER A 107 23.51 -7.57 3.15
C SER A 107 23.05 -6.14 3.39
N LYS A 108 23.98 -5.21 3.61
CA LYS A 108 23.69 -3.77 3.76
C LYS A 108 23.05 -3.18 2.51
N ILE A 109 23.59 -3.48 1.32
CA ILE A 109 23.04 -3.03 0.04
C ILE A 109 21.61 -3.55 -0.13
N SER A 110 21.36 -4.83 0.15
CA SER A 110 20.03 -5.43 0.06
C SER A 110 19.02 -4.74 0.98
N VAL A 111 19.42 -4.42 2.22
CA VAL A 111 18.57 -3.67 3.16
C VAL A 111 18.26 -2.26 2.64
N ASP A 112 19.23 -1.58 2.05
CA ASP A 112 19.02 -0.25 1.48
C ASP A 112 18.06 -0.30 0.27
N GLU A 113 18.11 -1.34 -0.57
CA GLU A 113 17.12 -1.56 -1.64
C GLU A 113 15.72 -1.86 -1.10
N ILE A 114 15.61 -2.68 -0.03
CA ILE A 114 14.32 -2.90 0.66
C ILE A 114 13.74 -1.57 1.14
N ASN A 115 14.55 -0.72 1.77
CA ASN A 115 14.11 0.59 2.24
C ASN A 115 13.61 1.50 1.10
N LYS A 116 14.22 1.45 -0.08
CA LYS A 116 13.73 2.19 -1.26
C LYS A 116 12.35 1.72 -1.68
N VAL A 117 12.13 0.41 -1.73
CA VAL A 117 10.83 -0.18 -2.07
C VAL A 117 9.78 0.21 -1.03
N LEU A 118 10.10 0.14 0.26
CA LEU A 118 9.18 0.54 1.33
C LEU A 118 8.81 2.04 1.25
N ASN A 119 9.77 2.92 0.95
CA ASN A 119 9.50 4.34 0.74
C ASN A 119 8.51 4.57 -0.41
N HIS A 120 8.69 3.83 -1.51
CA HIS A 120 7.75 3.90 -2.63
C HIS A 120 6.34 3.44 -2.23
N ILE A 121 6.23 2.33 -1.50
CA ILE A 121 4.94 1.84 -1.00
C ILE A 121 4.29 2.87 -0.07
N CYS A 122 5.04 3.47 0.86
CA CYS A 122 4.53 4.54 1.73
C CYS A 122 3.96 5.72 0.92
N SER A 123 4.67 6.16 -0.12
CA SER A 123 4.22 7.25 -0.98
C SER A 123 2.90 6.91 -1.68
N VAL A 124 2.76 5.69 -2.20
CA VAL A 124 1.52 5.24 -2.85
C VAL A 124 0.38 5.16 -1.84
N LEU A 125 0.64 4.68 -0.62
CA LEU A 125 -0.37 4.65 0.44
C LEU A 125 -0.87 6.03 0.82
N GLU A 126 0.03 7.01 0.93
CA GLU A 126 -0.34 8.39 1.21
C GLU A 126 -1.25 8.97 0.12
N GLU A 127 -0.92 8.73 -1.15
CA GLU A 127 -1.76 9.14 -2.28
C GLU A 127 -3.15 8.50 -2.23
N VAL A 128 -3.23 7.19 -1.97
CA VAL A 128 -4.51 6.48 -1.84
C VAL A 128 -5.33 7.03 -0.68
N LEU A 129 -4.71 7.31 0.47
CA LEU A 129 -5.40 7.90 1.63
C LEU A 129 -5.96 9.28 1.31
N LEU A 130 -5.21 10.13 0.58
CA LEU A 130 -5.69 11.45 0.14
C LEU A 130 -6.89 11.34 -0.80
N ILE A 131 -6.86 10.40 -1.76
CA ILE A 131 -7.99 10.15 -2.67
C ILE A 131 -9.22 9.70 -1.88
N MET A 132 -9.05 8.79 -0.91
CA MET A 132 -10.16 8.30 -0.09
C MET A 132 -10.75 9.39 0.80
N GLN A 133 -9.93 10.25 1.40
CA GLN A 133 -10.40 11.41 2.17
C GLN A 133 -11.14 12.42 1.30
N SER A 134 -10.64 12.70 0.09
CA SER A 134 -11.29 13.58 -0.89
C SER A 134 -12.65 13.05 -1.30
N ASN A 135 -12.74 11.74 -1.62
CA ASN A 135 -14.00 11.08 -1.95
C ASN A 135 -15.01 11.13 -0.80
N ARG A 136 -14.54 10.93 0.45
CA ARG A 136 -15.39 11.06 1.64
C ARG A 136 -15.90 12.49 1.83
N LYS A 137 -15.04 13.51 1.64
CA LYS A 137 -15.42 14.92 1.79
C LYS A 137 -16.46 15.34 0.74
N LYS A 138 -16.32 14.88 -0.51
CA LYS A 138 -17.32 15.10 -1.57
C LYS A 138 -18.67 14.44 -1.24
N ALA A 139 -18.65 13.25 -0.65
CA ALA A 139 -19.87 12.56 -0.23
C ALA A 139 -20.59 13.21 0.98
N LEU A 140 -19.91 14.06 1.76
CA LEU A 140 -20.49 14.81 2.88
C LEU A 140 -21.00 16.21 2.48
N LEU A 141 -20.64 16.69 1.28
CA LEU A 141 -20.99 18.03 0.79
C LEU A 141 -22.14 18.02 -0.23
N ASN A 142 -22.57 16.84 -0.68
CA ASN A 142 -23.71 16.62 -1.57
C ASN A 142 -24.83 15.87 -0.83
#